data_AF-A0A6M1XU87-F1
#
_entry.id   AF-A0A6M1XU87-F1
#
_cell.length_a   1.000
_cell.length_b   1.000
_cell.length_c   1.000
_cell.angle_alpha   90.00
_cell.angle_beta   90.00
_cell.angle_gamma   90.00
#
_symmetry.space_group_name_H-M   'P 1'
#
loop_
_entity.id
_entity.type
_entity.pdbx_description
1 polymer ?
#
loop_
_entity_poly.entity_id
_entity_poly.type
_entity_poly.pdbx_seq_one_letter_code
_entity_poly.pdbx_strand_id
1 'polypeptide(L)'
;PSSVALAMVGLIESLLTIPIVDKMTASQSDSQREVKAQGLANIITGFFGGQAGCAMIGQAVINVKSGGRKRLSTLISGITLLLFIFVFKSVMVAIPTAALIGIMMTVAVDTFDWESLQLFRTFEITEIVILLVTVGV
;
A
#
# COMPACT_ATOMS: atom_id res chain seq x y z
N PRO A 1 0.11 -13.59 -17.13
CA PRO A 1 -0.84 -12.47 -17.25
C PRO A 1 -0.66 -11.45 -16.10
N SER A 2 -0.43 -10.17 -16.42
CA SER A 2 -0.09 -9.13 -15.42
C SER A 2 -1.20 -8.85 -14.41
N SER A 3 -2.47 -9.04 -14.79
CA SER A 3 -3.62 -8.85 -13.91
C SER A 3 -3.63 -9.82 -12.72
N VAL A 4 -3.23 -11.07 -12.93
CA VAL A 4 -3.15 -12.09 -11.87
C VAL A 4 -2.04 -11.76 -10.88
N ALA A 5 -0.89 -11.30 -11.38
CA ALA A 5 0.23 -10.88 -10.54
C ALA A 5 -0.16 -9.67 -9.66
N LEU A 6 -0.78 -8.64 -10.25
CA LEU A 6 -1.24 -7.46 -9.51
C LEU A 6 -2.30 -7.80 -8.47
N ALA A 7 -3.24 -8.70 -8.78
CA ALA A 7 -4.22 -9.17 -7.81
C ALA A 7 -3.57 -9.89 -6.63
N MET A 8 -2.60 -10.77 -6.90
CA MET A 8 -1.86 -11.48 -5.85
C MET A 8 -1.07 -10.51 -4.96
N VAL A 9 -0.30 -9.59 -5.55
CA VAL A 9 0.46 -8.58 -4.79
C VAL A 9 -0.47 -7.75 -3.91
N GLY A 10 -1.57 -7.24 -4.47
CA GLY A 10 -2.53 -6.44 -3.72
C GLY A 10 -3.22 -7.20 -2.59
N LEU A 11 -3.47 -8.51 -2.75
CA LEU A 11 -4.03 -9.34 -1.68
C LEU A 11 -3.00 -9.64 -0.59
N ILE A 12 -1.76 -9.95 -0.96
CA ILE A 12 -0.67 -10.19 -0.01
C ILE A 12 -0.46 -8.93 0.85
N GLU A 13 -0.40 -7.75 0.23
CA GLU A 13 -0.22 -6.49 0.95
C GLU A 13 -1.36 -6.22 1.94
N SER A 14 -2.62 -6.38 1.51
CA SER A 14 -3.77 -6.21 2.40
C SER A 14 -3.77 -7.22 3.55
N LEU A 15 -3.45 -8.49 3.28
CA LEU A 15 -3.41 -9.55 4.30
C LEU A 15 -2.27 -9.35 5.31
N LEU A 16 -1.14 -8.80 4.89
CA LEU A 16 -0.04 -8.39 5.78
C LEU A 16 -0.40 -7.13 6.59
N THR A 17 -1.25 -6.26 6.04
CA THR A 17 -1.70 -5.02 6.71
C THR A 17 -2.68 -5.29 7.84
N ILE A 18 -3.62 -6.25 7.66
CA ILE A 18 -4.66 -6.59 8.64
C ILE A 18 -4.11 -6.78 10.07
N PRO A 19 -3.15 -7.68 10.32
CA PRO A 19 -2.69 -7.95 11.69
C PRO A 19 -1.98 -6.74 12.32
N ILE A 20 -1.33 -5.90 11.52
CA ILE A 20 -0.68 -4.67 12.00
C ILE A 20 -1.75 -3.69 12.50
N VAL A 21 -2.79 -3.47 11.70
CA VAL A 21 -3.91 -2.58 12.06
C VAL A 21 -4.66 -3.13 13.26
N ASP A 22 -5.05 -4.42 13.23
CA ASP A 22 -5.79 -5.08 14.31
C ASP A 22 -5.07 -4.99 15.66
N LYS A 23 -3.73 -5.14 15.65
CA LYS A 23 -2.91 -4.95 16.85
C LYS A 23 -2.95 -3.51 17.36
N MET A 24 -2.95 -2.50 16.48
CA MET A 24 -3.00 -1.09 16.86
C MET A 24 -4.39 -0.65 17.34
N THR A 25 -5.46 -1.25 16.82
CA THR A 25 -6.85 -0.93 17.17
C THR A 25 -7.45 -1.86 18.21
N ALA A 26 -6.73 -2.90 18.63
CA ALA A 26 -7.22 -3.98 19.48
C ALA A 26 -8.54 -4.58 18.94
N SER A 27 -8.60 -4.82 17.63
CA SER A 27 -9.76 -5.39 16.93
C SER A 27 -9.44 -6.74 16.29
N GLN A 28 -10.47 -7.40 15.78
CA GLN A 28 -10.32 -8.56 14.89
C GLN A 28 -11.00 -8.25 13.56
N SER A 29 -10.26 -8.41 12.47
CA SER A 29 -10.74 -8.21 11.11
C SER A 29 -10.88 -9.54 10.38
N ASP A 30 -11.85 -9.60 9.47
CA ASP A 30 -12.12 -10.78 8.64
C ASP A 30 -11.39 -10.66 7.29
N SER A 31 -10.39 -11.52 7.10
CA SER A 31 -9.59 -11.57 5.87
C SER A 31 -10.42 -11.92 4.62
N GLN A 32 -11.42 -12.82 4.73
CA GLN A 32 -12.27 -13.15 3.57
C GLN A 32 -13.13 -11.96 3.16
N ARG A 33 -13.60 -11.20 4.14
CA ARG A 33 -14.34 -9.97 3.88
C ARG A 33 -13.47 -8.92 3.19
N GLU A 34 -12.21 -8.79 3.60
CA GLU A 34 -11.26 -7.86 2.97
C GLU A 34 -10.99 -8.25 1.50
N VAL A 35 -10.71 -9.52 1.24
CA VAL A 35 -10.48 -10.05 -0.13
C VAL A 35 -11.68 -9.73 -1.04
N LYS A 36 -12.90 -10.00 -0.57
CA LYS A 36 -14.13 -9.71 -1.33
C LYS A 36 -14.34 -8.20 -1.52
N ALA A 37 -14.07 -7.40 -0.49
CA ALA A 37 -14.22 -5.95 -0.54
C ALA A 37 -13.21 -5.32 -1.52
N GLN A 38 -11.94 -5.72 -1.47
CA GLN A 38 -10.89 -5.24 -2.37
C GLN A 38 -11.15 -5.65 -3.82
N GLY A 39 -11.60 -6.89 -4.05
CA GLY A 39 -11.99 -7.36 -5.38
C GLY A 39 -13.13 -6.53 -5.96
N LEU A 40 -14.20 -6.31 -5.18
CA LEU A 40 -15.33 -5.48 -5.60
C LEU A 40 -14.91 -4.02 -5.83
N ALA A 41 -14.09 -3.45 -4.94
CA ALA A 41 -13.58 -2.10 -5.08
C ALA A 41 -12.78 -1.92 -6.37
N ASN A 42 -11.87 -2.86 -6.69
CA ASN A 42 -11.07 -2.79 -7.91
C ASN A 42 -11.90 -2.99 -9.20
N ILE A 43 -12.95 -3.81 -9.17
CA ILE A 43 -13.90 -3.93 -10.29
C ILE A 43 -14.60 -2.59 -10.53
N ILE A 44 -15.14 -1.97 -9.47
CA ILE A 44 -15.81 -0.67 -9.56
C ILE A 44 -14.83 0.39 -10.08
N THR A 45 -13.64 0.50 -9.48
CA THR A 45 -12.59 1.43 -9.89
C THR A 45 -12.21 1.26 -11.37
N GLY A 46 -12.14 0.02 -11.86
CA GLY A 46 -11.87 -0.28 -13.26
C GLY A 46 -12.91 0.30 -14.23
N PHE A 47 -14.20 0.29 -13.87
CA PHE A 47 -15.26 0.91 -14.69
C PHE A 47 -15.11 2.44 -14.82
N PHE A 48 -14.50 3.09 -13.83
CA PHE A 48 -14.21 4.52 -13.85
C PHE A 48 -12.83 4.84 -14.45
N GLY A 49 -12.11 3.86 -14.99
CA GLY A 49 -10.76 4.03 -15.54
C GLY A 49 -9.67 4.28 -14.48
N GLY A 50 -9.95 3.95 -13.22
CA GLY A 50 -8.99 4.10 -12.13
C GLY A 50 -7.96 2.97 -12.08
N GLN A 51 -6.84 3.23 -11.41
CA GLN A 51 -5.78 2.25 -11.18
C GLN A 51 -6.20 1.24 -10.08
N ALA A 52 -5.74 0.00 -10.21
CA ALA A 52 -5.94 -1.02 -9.17
C ALA A 52 -5.31 -0.59 -7.83
N GLY A 53 -6.04 -0.82 -6.75
CA GLY A 53 -5.61 -0.47 -5.39
C GLY A 53 -5.59 -1.66 -4.43
N CYS A 54 -5.01 -1.41 -3.27
CA CYS A 54 -4.91 -2.33 -2.14
C CYS A 54 -4.83 -1.52 -0.83
N ALA A 55 -4.89 -2.21 0.31
CA ALA A 55 -4.58 -1.58 1.58
C ALA A 55 -3.06 -1.42 1.70
N MET A 56 -2.62 -0.19 1.94
CA MET A 56 -1.20 0.14 2.13
C MET A 56 -0.88 0.24 3.62
N ILE A 57 0.10 -0.53 4.09
CA ILE A 57 0.54 -0.57 5.48
C ILE A 57 0.81 0.85 6.01
N GLY A 58 1.60 1.65 5.28
CA GLY A 58 1.98 3.00 5.68
C GLY A 58 0.78 3.93 5.89
N GLN A 59 -0.13 3.98 4.92
CA GLN A 59 -1.32 4.84 5.00
C GLN A 59 -2.30 4.35 6.09
N ALA A 60 -2.46 3.03 6.25
CA ALA A 60 -3.30 2.47 7.30
C ALA A 60 -2.76 2.81 8.70
N VAL A 61 -1.44 2.65 8.91
CA VAL A 61 -0.78 2.97 10.18
C VAL A 61 -0.88 4.45 10.50
N ILE A 62 -0.61 5.34 9.53
CA ILE A 62 -0.76 6.80 9.71
C ILE A 62 -2.20 7.12 10.09
N ASN A 63 -3.18 6.58 9.38
CA ASN A 63 -4.58 6.83 9.63
C ASN A 63 -5.02 6.42 11.05
N VAL A 64 -4.56 5.24 11.52
CA VAL A 64 -4.83 4.77 12.89
C VAL A 64 -4.12 5.63 13.94
N LYS A 65 -2.86 6.03 13.69
CA LYS A 65 -2.11 6.95 14.57
C LYS A 65 -2.78 8.32 14.66
N SER A 66 -3.41 8.79 13.59
CA SER A 66 -4.21 10.01 13.56
C SER A 66 -5.58 9.87 14.23
N GLY A 67 -5.89 8.72 14.85
CA GLY A 67 -7.14 8.47 15.57
C GLY A 67 -8.26 7.85 14.73
N GLY A 68 -8.00 7.54 13.46
CA GLY A 68 -8.94 6.86 12.57
C GLY A 68 -9.18 5.41 12.97
N ARG A 69 -10.34 5.12 13.58
CA ARG A 69 -10.70 3.75 14.04
C ARG A 69 -11.94 3.15 13.38
N LYS A 70 -12.68 3.95 12.63
CA LYS A 70 -13.92 3.53 11.96
C LYS A 70 -13.82 3.75 10.47
N ARG A 71 -14.66 3.04 9.71
CA ARG A 71 -14.79 3.16 8.23
C ARG A 71 -15.08 4.58 7.75
N LEU A 72 -15.61 5.44 8.62
CA LEU A 72 -15.84 6.84 8.28
C LEU A 72 -14.54 7.59 7.99
N SER A 73 -13.43 7.20 8.62
CA SER A 73 -12.12 7.82 8.42
C SER A 73 -11.59 7.61 6.99
N THR A 74 -11.75 6.41 6.44
CA THR A 74 -11.36 6.13 5.04
C THR A 74 -12.30 6.79 4.04
N LEU A 75 -13.61 6.85 4.34
CA LEU A 75 -14.57 7.58 3.52
C LEU A 75 -14.23 9.08 3.44
N ILE A 76 -13.94 9.71 4.58
CA ILE A 76 -13.55 11.12 4.64
C ILE A 76 -12.26 11.35 3.87
N SER A 77 -11.27 10.45 3.97
CA SER A 77 -10.03 10.55 3.18
C SER A 77 -10.31 10.59 1.67
N GLY A 78 -11.15 9.67 1.17
CA GLY A 78 -11.53 9.64 -0.25
C GLY A 78 -12.31 10.88 -0.71
N ILE A 79 -13.29 11.34 0.08
CA ILE A 79 -14.06 12.56 -0.23
C ILE A 79 -13.15 13.80 -0.22
N THR A 80 -12.24 13.87 0.75
CA THR A 80 -11.28 14.98 0.85
C THR A 80 -10.35 14.98 -0.36
N LEU A 81 -9.84 13.81 -0.78
CA LEU A 81 -9.03 13.70 -2.00
C LEU A 81 -9.79 14.17 -3.25
N LEU A 82 -11.06 13.78 -3.41
CA LEU A 82 -11.90 14.26 -4.50
C LEU A 82 -12.05 15.79 -4.46
N LEU A 83 -12.35 16.37 -3.29
CA LEU A 83 -12.44 17.82 -3.13
C LEU A 83 -11.11 18.52 -3.48
N PHE A 84 -9.97 17.97 -3.06
CA PHE A 84 -8.66 18.52 -3.40
C PHE A 84 -8.44 18.55 -4.91
N ILE A 85 -8.79 17.47 -5.62
CA ILE A 85 -8.63 17.39 -7.07
C ILE A 85 -9.53 18.42 -7.80
N PHE A 86 -10.78 18.59 -7.38
CA PHE A 86 -11.71 19.52 -8.02
C PHE A 86 -11.44 20.99 -7.68
N VAL A 87 -11.12 21.30 -6.42
CA VAL A 87 -10.96 22.67 -5.93
C VAL A 87 -9.54 23.21 -6.20
N PHE A 88 -8.51 22.40 -5.94
CA PHE A 88 -7.10 22.82 -6.03
C PHE A 88 -6.42 22.40 -7.33
N LYS A 89 -7.19 22.18 -8.40
CA LYS A 89 -6.67 21.73 -9.71
C LYS A 89 -5.49 22.60 -10.20
N SER A 90 -5.59 23.92 -10.08
CA SER A 90 -4.53 24.86 -10.51
C SER A 90 -3.23 24.70 -9.72
N VAL A 91 -3.33 24.45 -8.41
CA VAL A 91 -2.17 24.22 -7.54
C VAL A 91 -1.54 22.85 -7.82
N MET A 92 -2.35 21.81 -8.04
CA MET A 92 -1.86 20.47 -8.34
C MET A 92 -1.05 20.41 -9.64
N VAL A 93 -1.46 21.16 -10.67
CA VAL A 93 -0.73 21.24 -11.94
C VAL A 93 0.60 22.00 -11.81
N ALA A 94 0.73 22.88 -10.82
CA ALA A 94 1.96 23.61 -10.56
C ALA A 94 3.01 22.78 -9.80
N ILE A 95 2.69 21.58 -9.32
CA ILE A 95 3.63 20.71 -8.60
C ILE A 95 4.72 20.25 -9.57
N PRO A 96 6.00 20.59 -9.32
CA PRO A 96 7.09 20.15 -10.18
C PRO A 96 7.23 18.63 -10.17
N THR A 97 7.37 18.02 -11.33
CA THR A 97 7.61 16.57 -11.46
C THR A 97 8.88 16.13 -10.72
N ALA A 98 9.87 17.02 -10.61
CA ALA A 98 11.08 16.81 -9.82
C ALA A 98 10.79 16.54 -8.33
N ALA A 99 9.79 17.21 -7.74
CA ALA A 99 9.41 16.98 -6.35
C ALA A 99 8.79 15.58 -6.15
N LEU A 100 7.97 15.14 -7.12
CA LEU A 100 7.37 13.80 -7.11
C LEU A 100 8.44 12.71 -7.21
N ILE A 101 9.45 12.91 -8.06
CA ILE A 101 10.60 11.99 -8.17
C ILE A 101 11.36 11.93 -6.84
N GLY A 102 11.58 13.08 -6.19
CA GLY A 102 12.20 13.14 -4.88
C GLY A 102 11.45 12.31 -3.83
N ILE A 103 10.13 12.44 -3.78
CA ILE A 103 9.28 11.63 -2.87
C ILE A 103 9.39 10.14 -3.20
N MET A 104 9.42 9.77 -4.48
CA MET A 104 9.57 8.35 -4.87
C MET A 104 10.94 7.79 -4.49
N MET A 105 12.01 8.59 -4.57
CA MET A 105 13.34 8.19 -4.10
C MET A 105 13.36 7.95 -2.58
N THR A 106 12.74 8.83 -1.79
CA THR A 106 12.65 8.61 -0.33
C THR A 106 11.85 7.35 0.00
N VAL A 107 10.71 7.13 -0.67
CA VAL A 107 9.89 5.92 -0.47
C VAL A 107 10.65 4.65 -0.86
N ALA A 108 11.43 4.68 -1.95
CA ALA A 108 12.23 3.53 -2.35
C ALA A 108 13.32 3.19 -1.32
N VAL A 109 13.99 4.20 -0.76
CA VAL A 109 14.98 4.03 0.32
C VAL A 109 14.34 3.51 1.60
N ASP A 110 13.15 4.00 1.94
CA ASP A 110 12.41 3.59 3.14
C ASP A 110 11.83 2.17 3.02
N THR A 111 11.52 1.74 1.80
CA THR A 111 11.00 0.39 1.52
C THR A 111 12.11 -0.66 1.53
N PHE A 112 13.36 -0.26 1.26
CA PHE A 112 14.49 -1.19 1.24
C PHE A 112 14.82 -1.68 2.65
N ASP A 113 14.87 -3.00 2.83
CA ASP A 113 15.31 -3.61 4.08
C ASP A 113 16.84 -3.62 4.17
N TRP A 114 17.39 -2.59 4.79
CA TRP A 114 18.83 -2.42 4.99
C TRP A 114 19.43 -3.49 5.90
N GLU A 115 18.65 -4.07 6.82
CA GLU A 115 19.13 -5.13 7.71
C GLU A 115 19.40 -6.42 6.95
N SER A 116 18.63 -6.68 5.88
CA SER A 116 18.83 -7.83 4.99
C SER A 116 20.27 -7.94 4.49
N LEU A 117 20.93 -6.81 4.18
CA LEU A 117 22.33 -6.77 3.75
C LEU A 117 23.33 -7.13 4.85
N GLN A 118 23.02 -6.82 6.10
CA GLN A 118 23.90 -7.12 7.25
C GLN A 118 23.77 -8.58 7.69
N LEU A 119 22.58 -9.17 7.52
CA LEU A 119 22.26 -10.57 7.86
C LEU A 119 22.71 -11.59 6.81
N PHE A 120 23.22 -11.17 5.64
CA PHE A 120 23.80 -12.06 4.61
C PHE A 120 24.85 -13.04 5.14
N ARG A 121 25.53 -12.69 6.24
CA ARG A 121 26.56 -13.53 6.85
C ARG A 121 26.01 -14.60 7.81
N THR A 122 24.74 -14.48 8.17
CA THR A 122 24.05 -15.33 9.15
C THR A 122 23.02 -16.24 8.49
N PHE A 123 22.47 -15.86 7.33
CA PHE A 123 21.48 -16.65 6.59
C PHE A 123 22.01 -17.97 6.07
N GLU A 124 21.12 -18.96 5.97
CA GLU A 124 21.42 -20.20 5.27
C GLU A 124 21.55 -19.94 3.76
N ILE A 125 22.38 -20.74 3.07
CA ILE A 125 22.64 -20.59 1.64
C ILE A 125 21.34 -20.58 0.82
N THR A 126 20.34 -21.38 1.25
CA THR A 126 19.03 -21.45 0.60
C THR A 126 18.29 -20.11 0.62
N GLU A 127 18.31 -19.38 1.74
CA GLU A 127 17.64 -18.08 1.88
C GLU A 127 18.31 -17.01 1.01
N ILE A 128 19.64 -17.03 0.96
CA ILE A 128 20.44 -16.16 0.09
C ILE A 128 20.12 -16.42 -1.39
N VAL A 129 20.01 -17.70 -1.78
CA VAL A 129 19.64 -18.08 -3.15
C VAL A 129 18.23 -17.60 -3.49
N ILE A 130 17.25 -17.79 -2.61
CA ILE A 130 15.88 -17.30 -2.84
C ILE A 130 15.85 -15.78 -2.99
N LEU A 131 16.56 -15.04 -2.13
CA LEU A 131 16.65 -13.59 -2.21
C LEU A 131 17.25 -13.14 -3.55
N LEU A 132 18.40 -13.70 -3.95
CA LEU A 132 19.06 -13.34 -5.20
C LEU A 132 18.23 -13.67 -6.44
N VAL A 133 17.56 -14.82 -6.43
CA VAL A 133 16.67 -15.22 -7.54
C VAL A 133 15.45 -14.31 -7.61
N THR A 134 14.86 -13.93 -6.47
CA THR A 134 13.64 -13.11 -6.45
C THR A 134 13.92 -11.65 -6.80
N VAL A 135 15.10 -11.11 -6.46
CA VAL A 135 15.51 -9.73 -6.78
C VAL A 135 16.13 -9.62 -8.18
N GLY A 136 16.82 -10.68 -8.64
CA GLY A 136 17.54 -10.70 -9.92
C GLY A 136 16.69 -11.07 -11.14
N VAL A 137 15.46 -11.56 -10.94
CA VAL A 137 14.47 -11.90 -11.99
C VAL A 137 13.40 -10.82 -12.06
#